data_AF-A0A924M5L7-F1
#
_entry.id   AF-A0A924M5L7-F1
#
_cell.length_a   1.000
_cell.length_b   1.000
_cell.length_c   1.000
_cell.angle_alpha   90.00
_cell.angle_beta   90.00
_cell.angle_gamma   90.00
#
_symmetry.space_group_name_H-M   'P 1'
#
loop_
_entity.id
_entity.type
_entity.pdbx_description
1 polymer ?
#
loop_
_entity_poly.entity_id
_entity_poly.type
_entity_poly.pdbx_seq_one_letter_code
_entity_poly.pdbx_strand_id
1 'polypeptide(L)' 'CSPSQLALSWLLHKAPHIIPIPGTTSISHLLDDLGAVDVSLSPGLMAQLDKLINQHTVQGARYNPQGTSEVDTEVF' A
#
# COMPACT_ATOMS: atom_id res chain seq x y z
N CYS A 1 2.27 -15.66 -0.13
CA CYS A 1 2.25 -14.44 0.69
C CYS A 1 0.80 -14.04 0.94
N SER A 2 0.52 -13.34 2.03
CA SER A 2 -0.78 -12.72 2.28
C SER A 2 -0.98 -11.47 1.38
N PRO A 3 -2.20 -10.92 1.26
CA PRO A 3 -2.41 -9.64 0.59
C PRO A 3 -1.59 -8.50 1.19
N SER A 4 -1.41 -8.48 2.53
CA SER A 4 -0.59 -7.45 3.19
C SER A 4 0.88 -7.57 2.78
N GLN A 5 1.41 -8.79 2.82
CA GLN A 5 2.78 -9.07 2.38
C GLN A 5 3.01 -8.71 0.91
N LEU A 6 2.05 -9.01 0.03
CA LEU A 6 2.13 -8.64 -1.39
C LEU A 6 2.18 -7.12 -1.57
N ALA A 7 1.32 -6.39 -0.86
CA ALA A 7 1.27 -4.92 -0.93
C ALA A 7 2.56 -4.27 -0.40
N LEU A 8 3.04 -4.72 0.75
CA LEU A 8 4.28 -4.22 1.36
C LEU A 8 5.50 -4.57 0.51
N SER A 9 5.59 -5.80 0.00
CA SER A 9 6.68 -6.20 -0.90
C SER A 9 6.68 -5.38 -2.19
N TRP A 10 5.51 -5.19 -2.82
CA TRP A 10 5.40 -4.33 -4.00
C TRP A 10 5.90 -2.91 -3.74
N LEU A 11 5.52 -2.32 -2.60
CA LEU A 11 5.93 -0.98 -2.20
C LEU A 11 7.45 -0.88 -1.96
N LEU A 12 8.04 -1.87 -1.25
CA LEU A 12 9.49 -1.95 -1.01
C LEU A 12 10.30 -2.07 -2.32
N HIS A 13 9.75 -2.73 -3.34
CA HIS A 13 10.39 -2.87 -4.65
C HIS A 13 10.29 -1.61 -5.54
N LYS A 14 9.48 -0.60 -5.17
CA LYS A 14 9.29 0.61 -6.00
C LYS A 14 10.53 1.49 -6.06
N ALA A 15 11.20 1.70 -4.94
CA ALA A 15 12.44 2.48 -4.87
C ALA A 15 13.17 2.22 -3.54
N PRO A 16 14.51 2.29 -3.51
CA PRO A 16 15.30 1.98 -2.31
C PRO A 16 15.09 2.94 -1.14
N HIS A 17 14.50 4.12 -1.38
CA HIS A 17 14.23 5.14 -0.35
C HIS A 17 12.80 5.06 0.21
N ILE A 18 11.96 4.13 -0.26
CA ILE A 18 10.60 3.96 0.22
C ILE A 18 10.62 3.06 1.46
N ILE A 19 10.23 3.62 2.60
CA ILE A 19 10.13 2.90 3.87
C ILE A 19 8.67 2.84 4.29
N PRO A 20 7.99 1.68 4.17
CA PRO A 20 6.61 1.53 4.62
C PRO A 20 6.54 1.59 6.15
N ILE A 21 5.47 2.20 6.67
CA ILE A 21 5.17 2.32 8.11
C ILE A 21 3.84 1.63 8.45
N PRO A 22 3.73 0.29 8.28
CA PRO A 22 2.50 -0.41 8.59
C PRO A 22 2.19 -0.31 10.10
N GLY A 23 0.97 0.12 10.41
CA GLY A 23 0.48 0.22 11.78
C GLY A 23 -0.52 -0.90 12.08
N THR A 24 -0.32 -1.63 13.17
CA THR A 24 -1.24 -2.67 13.65
C THR A 24 -1.20 -2.79 15.16
N THR A 25 -2.30 -3.21 15.77
CA THR A 25 -2.39 -3.55 17.20
C THR A 25 -2.26 -5.05 17.45
N SER A 26 -2.20 -5.87 16.40
CA SER A 26 -2.09 -7.32 16.49
C SER A 26 -0.67 -7.81 16.22
N ILE A 27 -0.14 -8.63 17.14
CA ILE A 27 1.16 -9.29 16.96
C ILE A 27 1.13 -10.22 15.75
N SER A 28 0.02 -10.91 15.47
CA SER A 28 -0.06 -11.81 14.31
C SER A 28 0.04 -11.05 12.99
N HIS A 29 -0.58 -9.87 12.91
CA HIS A 29 -0.46 -9.00 11.73
C HIS A 29 0.96 -8.43 11.61
N LEU A 30 1.58 -8.02 12.73
CA LEU A 30 2.97 -7.56 12.70
C LEU A 30 3.89 -8.64 12.12
N LEU A 31 3.75 -9.88 12.55
CA LEU A 31 4.56 -10.99 12.04
C LEU A 31 4.26 -11.29 10.56
N ASP A 32 3.00 -11.18 10.13
CA ASP A 32 2.64 -11.32 8.72
C ASP A 32 3.26 -10.21 7.87
N ASP A 33 3.13 -8.95 8.29
CA ASP A 33 3.69 -7.77 7.60
C ASP A 33 5.22 -7.85 7.48
N LEU A 34 5.91 -8.29 8.53
CA LEU A 34 7.36 -8.49 8.52
C LEU A 34 7.78 -9.53 7.47
N GLY A 35 6.97 -10.58 7.24
CA GLY A 35 7.25 -11.58 6.21
C GLY A 35 7.22 -11.05 4.78
N ALA A 36 6.80 -9.80 4.56
CA ALA A 36 6.85 -9.16 3.25
C ALA A 36 8.27 -9.04 2.68
N VAL A 37 9.29 -8.93 3.54
CA VAL A 37 10.69 -8.77 3.12
C VAL A 37 11.25 -10.00 2.39
N ASP A 38 10.67 -11.17 2.65
CA ASP A 38 11.07 -12.44 2.04
C ASP A 38 10.30 -12.73 0.74
N VAL A 39 9.30 -11.90 0.39
CA VAL A 39 8.50 -12.06 -0.82
C VAL A 39 9.27 -11.51 -2.02
N SER A 40 9.68 -12.41 -2.91
CA SER A 40 10.29 -12.06 -4.19
C SER A 40 9.23 -11.87 -5.28
N LEU A 41 9.21 -10.69 -5.90
CA LEU A 41 8.33 -10.38 -7.02
C LEU A 41 9.12 -10.40 -8.33
N SER A 42 8.73 -11.26 -9.27
CA SER A 42 9.37 -11.29 -10.58
C SER A 42 9.10 -9.99 -11.36
N PRO A 43 9.96 -9.60 -12.31
CA PRO A 43 9.72 -8.41 -13.12
C PRO A 43 8.36 -8.43 -13.85
N GLY A 44 7.92 -9.61 -14.31
CA GLY A 44 6.61 -9.78 -14.94
C GLY A 44 5.44 -9.55 -13.97
N LEU A 45 5.57 -10.05 -12.74
CA LEU A 45 4.55 -9.83 -11.70
C LEU A 45 4.52 -8.37 -11.25
N MET A 46 5.69 -7.74 -11.06
CA MET A 46 5.78 -6.29 -10.79
C MET A 46 5.08 -5.46 -11.86
N ALA A 47 5.30 -5.78 -13.15
CA ALA A 47 4.64 -5.09 -14.25
C ALA A 47 3.11 -5.29 -14.27
N GLN A 48 2.62 -6.46 -13.83
CA GLN A 48 1.18 -6.69 -13.67
C GLN A 48 0.59 -5.86 -12.52
N LEU A 49 1.28 -5.83 -11.36
CA LEU A 49 0.86 -5.05 -10.20
C LEU A 49 0.82 -3.54 -10.52
N ASP A 50 1.85 -3.01 -11.18
CA ASP A 50 1.91 -1.59 -11.57
C ASP A 50 0.77 -1.20 -12.53
N LYS A 51 0.34 -2.12 -13.40
CA LYS A 51 -0.83 -1.89 -14.28
C LYS A 51 -2.15 -1.88 -13.53
N LEU A 52 -2.27 -2.71 -12.48
CA LEU A 52 -3.50 -2.84 -11.69
C LEU A 52 -3.62 -1.75 -10.63
N ILE A 53 -2.51 -1.32 -10.03
CA ILE A 53 -2.48 -0.41 -8.88
C ILE A 53 -1.70 0.85 -9.25
N ASN A 54 -2.41 1.88 -9.72
CA ASN A 54 -1.84 3.18 -10.05
C ASN A 54 -2.88 4.30 -9.92
N GLN A 55 -2.45 5.54 -10.16
CA GLN A 55 -3.29 6.74 -10.01
C GLN A 55 -4.50 6.78 -10.96
N HIS A 56 -4.53 5.97 -12.02
CA HIS A 56 -5.66 5.90 -12.94
C HIS A 56 -6.67 4.82 -12.53
N THR A 57 -6.21 3.75 -11.89
CA THR A 57 -7.04 2.58 -11.53
C THR A 57 -7.53 2.61 -10.09
N VAL A 58 -6.85 3.34 -9.20
CA VAL A 58 -7.25 3.54 -7.81
C VAL A 58 -7.74 4.98 -7.66
N GLN A 59 -9.05 5.16 -7.50
CA GLN A 59 -9.70 6.45 -7.36
C GLN A 59 -10.66 6.44 -6.17
N GLY A 60 -10.84 7.59 -5.54
CA GLY A 60 -11.74 7.77 -4.40
C GLY A 60 -11.32 8.97 -3.56
N ALA A 61 -12.28 9.51 -2.81
CA ALA A 61 -12.00 10.58 -1.85
C ALA A 61 -11.22 10.02 -0.64
N ARG A 62 -10.29 10.80 -0.10
CA ARG A 62 -9.55 10.47 1.12
C ARG A 62 -10.48 10.34 2.33
N TYR A 63 -11.48 11.20 2.39
CA TYR A 63 -12.50 11.22 3.42
C TYR A 63 -13.85 10.79 2.85
N ASN A 64 -14.73 10.32 3.72
CA ASN A 64 -16.14 10.19 3.37
C ASN A 64 -16.77 11.60 3.20
N PRO A 65 -18.01 11.72 2.67
CA PRO A 65 -18.62 13.03 2.44
C PRO A 65 -18.69 13.92 3.69
N GLN A 66 -18.93 13.33 4.86
CA GLN A 66 -18.96 14.06 6.12
C GLN A 66 -17.58 14.61 6.50
N GLY A 67 -16.54 13.77 6.52
CA GLY A 67 -15.18 14.20 6.85
C GLY A 67 -14.61 15.19 5.85
N THR A 68 -15.06 15.15 4.59
CA THR A 68 -14.69 16.17 3.59
C THR A 68 -15.21 17.56 3.97
N SER A 69 -16.37 17.66 4.62
CA SER A 69 -16.92 18.95 5.08
C SER A 69 -16.21 19.54 6.29
N GLU A 70 -15.41 18.74 6.99
CA GLU A 70 -14.68 19.15 8.19
C GLU A 70 -13.20 19.48 7.90
N VAL A 71 -12.72 19.15 6.69
CA VAL A 71 -11.32 19.36 6.29
C VAL A 71 -11.25 20.38 5.15
N ASP A 72 -11.10 21.65 5.51
CA ASP A 72 -10.97 22.76 4.55
C ASP A 72 -9.62 22.78 3.80
N THR A 73 -8.60 22.06 4.28
CA THR A 73 -7.21 22.17 3.78
C THR A 73 -6.87 21.28 2.58
N GLU A 74 -7.79 20.46 2.09
CA GLU A 74 -7.53 19.46 1.03
C GLU A 74 -8.37 19.65 -0.25
N VAL A 75 -9.14 20.74 -0.35
CA VAL A 75 -9.88 21.12 -1.57
C VAL A 75 -9.16 22.29 -2.24
N PHE A 76 -8.49 22.02 -3.37
CA PHE A 76 -7.80 23.03 -4.21
C PHE A 76 -8.70 23.51 -5.36
#